data_AF-A0AB32TXT2-F1
#
_entry.id   AF-A0AB32TXT2-F1
#
_cell.length_a   1.000
_cell.length_b   1.000
_cell.length_c   1.000
_cell.angle_alpha   90.00
_cell.angle_beta   90.00
_cell.angle_gamma   90.00
#
_symmetry.space_group_name_H-M   'P 1'
#
loop_
_entity.id
_entity.type
_entity.pdbx_description
1 polymer ?
#
loop_
_entity_poly.entity_id
_entity_poly.type
_entity_poly.pdbx_seq_one_letter_code
_entity_poly.pdbx_strand_id
1 'polypeptide(L)'
;MGTEVTLTIVIAVRTFQIGNDLDFGAIYKITPVLPPSDIKCFQLKGTKDDPVEPQEAIPDAQSFKFEKMEDCKGVQCEVWKKVTEAGHKKNTYRLWVTRGEAAYSPATPHRFEMEGFKSLLGSHNDKYSIEYSEFCTQSEPDVFTPPAGFTCEEFPDPPEERQILANPFRDYVNTHPVCHAHRMFSPFKEKFNRQYESEKEHEERENLFLHTFRFVHSNNRAGLTYSVGINHFADKKKELARMTGGLHPKKKKEDAK
;
A
#
# COMPACT_ATOMS: atom_id res chain seq x y z
N MET A 1 -36.51 32.72 -9.09
CA MET A 1 -36.11 31.33 -8.77
C MET A 1 -34.60 31.35 -8.63
N GLY A 2 -34.07 31.23 -7.41
CA GLY A 2 -32.62 31.14 -7.19
C GLY A 2 -32.18 29.70 -7.36
N THR A 3 -31.31 29.44 -8.33
CA THR A 3 -30.68 28.13 -8.48
C THR A 3 -29.63 27.99 -7.39
N GLU A 4 -29.91 27.17 -6.38
CA GLU A 4 -28.90 26.73 -5.42
C GLU A 4 -27.90 25.84 -6.16
N VAL A 5 -26.70 26.35 -6.42
CA VAL A 5 -25.57 25.53 -6.87
C VAL A 5 -25.01 24.84 -5.63
N THR A 6 -25.43 23.60 -5.40
CA THR A 6 -24.82 22.77 -4.37
C THR A 6 -23.43 22.35 -4.86
N LEU A 7 -22.40 23.11 -4.48
CA LEU A 7 -21.00 22.74 -4.72
C LEU A 7 -20.68 21.52 -3.85
N THR A 8 -20.80 20.33 -4.43
CA THR A 8 -20.34 19.11 -3.79
C THR A 8 -18.82 19.09 -3.90
N ILE A 9 -18.12 19.64 -2.91
CA ILE A 9 -16.67 19.46 -2.80
C ILE A 9 -16.44 18.01 -2.41
N VAL A 10 -16.16 17.16 -3.39
CA VAL A 10 -15.56 15.85 -3.11
C VAL A 10 -14.13 16.13 -2.64
N ILE A 11 -13.93 16.21 -1.32
CA ILE A 11 -12.59 16.41 -0.76
C ILE A 11 -11.85 15.06 -0.88
N ALA A 12 -11.17 14.87 -2.01
CA ALA A 12 -10.33 13.70 -2.24
C ALA A 12 -8.95 13.90 -1.60
N VAL A 13 -8.35 12.81 -1.12
CA VAL A 13 -6.94 12.81 -0.72
C VAL A 13 -6.09 12.96 -1.97
N ARG A 14 -5.15 13.92 -1.96
CA ARG A 14 -4.16 14.11 -3.03
C ARG A 14 -2.77 13.89 -2.47
N THR A 15 -1.98 13.05 -3.12
CA THR A 15 -0.57 12.83 -2.79
C THR A 15 0.29 13.25 -3.97
N PHE A 16 1.28 14.11 -3.71
CA PHE A 16 2.27 14.56 -4.68
C PHE A 16 3.64 14.04 -4.26
N GLN A 17 4.38 13.44 -5.18
CA GLN A 17 5.73 12.93 -4.94
C GLN A 17 6.67 13.67 -5.90
N ILE A 18 7.45 14.62 -5.38
CA ILE A 18 8.25 15.53 -6.19
C ILE A 18 9.73 15.26 -5.92
N GLY A 19 10.43 14.64 -6.88
CA GLY A 19 11.83 14.25 -6.70
C GLY A 19 12.85 15.40 -6.77
N ASN A 20 12.50 16.50 -7.42
CA ASN A 20 13.38 17.66 -7.59
C ASN A 20 13.09 18.80 -6.58
N ASP A 21 12.32 18.52 -5.54
CA ASP A 21 12.03 19.48 -4.48
C ASP A 21 12.89 19.21 -3.24
N LEU A 22 13.31 20.26 -2.53
CA LEU A 22 14.34 20.17 -1.48
C LEU A 22 15.60 19.43 -1.97
N ASP A 23 16.46 18.97 -1.05
CA ASP A 23 17.73 18.29 -1.42
C ASP A 23 17.54 16.85 -1.91
N PHE A 24 16.46 16.17 -1.49
CA PHE A 24 16.24 14.72 -1.71
C PHE A 24 14.80 14.37 -2.09
N GLY A 25 14.04 15.33 -2.59
CA GLY A 25 12.62 15.17 -2.90
C GLY A 25 11.71 15.35 -1.68
N ALA A 26 10.41 15.51 -1.94
CA ALA A 26 9.38 15.63 -0.92
C ALA A 26 8.05 14.97 -1.33
N ILE A 27 7.35 14.41 -0.34
CA ILE A 27 5.96 13.97 -0.48
C ILE A 27 5.05 14.98 0.21
N TYR A 28 4.03 15.42 -0.50
CA TYR A 28 2.95 16.25 0.03
C TYR A 28 1.65 15.46 0.00
N LYS A 29 0.92 15.45 1.12
CA LYS A 29 -0.39 14.81 1.23
C LYS A 29 -1.43 15.80 1.71
N ILE A 30 -2.38 16.11 0.85
CA ILE A 30 -3.52 16.97 1.15
C ILE A 30 -4.69 16.06 1.42
N THR A 31 -5.22 16.13 2.64
CA THR A 31 -6.26 15.21 3.10
C THR A 31 -7.30 15.96 3.92
N PRO A 32 -8.60 15.66 3.74
CA PRO A 32 -9.58 16.03 4.75
C PRO A 32 -9.25 15.26 6.04
N VAL A 33 -9.37 15.95 7.17
CA VAL A 33 -9.38 15.32 8.50
C VAL A 33 -10.79 15.40 9.04
N LEU A 34 -11.29 14.31 9.61
CA LEU A 34 -12.62 14.25 10.22
C LEU A 34 -12.69 15.09 11.51
N PRO A 35 -13.91 15.48 11.95
CA PRO A 35 -14.26 16.85 12.34
C PRO A 35 -13.34 17.62 13.32
N PRO A 36 -13.28 18.96 13.15
CA PRO A 36 -13.87 19.71 12.05
C PRO A 36 -13.19 19.33 10.73
N SER A 37 -13.96 19.34 9.62
CA SER A 37 -13.54 18.85 8.28
C SER A 37 -12.45 19.73 7.65
N ASP A 38 -11.36 19.94 8.38
CA ASP A 38 -10.24 20.76 8.00
C ASP A 38 -9.41 20.02 6.95
N ILE A 39 -9.03 20.75 5.90
CA ILE A 39 -8.09 20.25 4.91
C ILE A 39 -6.70 20.47 5.47
N LYS A 40 -5.97 19.38 5.71
CA LYS A 40 -4.59 19.41 6.18
C LYS A 40 -3.63 19.07 5.05
N CYS A 41 -2.45 19.69 5.09
CA CYS A 41 -1.30 19.27 4.30
C CYS A 41 -0.25 18.65 5.21
N PHE A 42 0.23 17.46 4.85
CA PHE A 42 1.37 16.79 5.47
C PHE A 42 2.55 16.74 4.50
N GLN A 43 3.76 16.96 5.01
CA GLN A 43 5.00 16.88 4.26
C GLN A 43 5.92 15.79 4.84
N LEU A 44 6.50 14.98 3.95
CA LEU A 44 7.61 14.08 4.27
C LEU A 44 8.79 14.43 3.38
N LYS A 45 9.92 14.78 3.99
CA LYS A 45 11.15 15.12 3.28
C LYS A 45 11.94 13.84 2.99
N GLY A 46 12.45 13.72 1.77
CA GLY A 46 13.41 12.68 1.44
C GLY A 46 14.71 12.85 2.20
N THR A 47 15.48 11.78 2.25
CA THR A 47 16.82 11.79 2.84
C THR A 47 17.82 11.24 1.83
N LYS A 48 19.11 11.41 2.10
CA LYS A 48 20.17 10.83 1.26
C LYS A 48 20.03 9.32 1.09
N ASP A 49 19.59 8.61 2.13
CA ASP A 49 19.49 7.15 2.14
C ASP A 49 18.14 6.62 1.64
N ASP A 50 17.10 7.46 1.64
CA ASP A 50 15.77 7.17 1.10
C ASP A 50 15.22 8.45 0.44
N PRO A 51 15.68 8.77 -0.78
CA PRO A 51 15.18 9.92 -1.53
C PRO A 51 13.74 9.66 -1.96
N VAL A 52 12.97 10.75 -2.10
CA VAL A 52 11.61 10.68 -2.64
C VAL A 52 11.71 10.72 -4.16
N GLU A 53 11.18 9.68 -4.81
CA GLU A 53 11.06 9.61 -6.26
C GLU A 53 9.58 9.53 -6.65
N PRO A 54 9.18 10.04 -7.84
CA PRO A 54 7.85 9.81 -8.37
C PRO A 54 7.57 8.30 -8.46
N GLN A 55 6.47 7.86 -7.86
CA GLN A 55 6.03 6.48 -7.95
C GLN A 55 4.99 6.30 -9.04
N GLU A 56 5.23 5.31 -9.90
CA GLU A 56 4.24 4.82 -10.85
C GLU A 56 3.20 3.91 -10.19
N ALA A 57 1.99 3.87 -10.77
CA ALA A 57 0.94 2.96 -10.32
C ALA A 57 1.18 1.49 -10.74
N ILE A 58 2.19 1.26 -11.57
CA ILE A 58 2.55 -0.01 -12.19
C ILE A 58 3.99 -0.34 -11.75
N PRO A 59 4.35 -1.60 -11.51
CA PRO A 59 5.73 -1.96 -11.19
C PRO A 59 6.69 -1.68 -12.37
N ASP A 60 7.97 -1.49 -12.06
CA ASP A 60 9.02 -1.57 -13.07
C ASP A 60 9.03 -2.96 -13.72
N ALA A 61 8.63 -2.99 -14.99
CA ALA A 61 8.46 -4.20 -15.78
C ALA A 61 9.77 -4.71 -16.42
N GLN A 62 10.89 -3.97 -16.35
CA GLN A 62 12.13 -4.32 -17.06
C GLN A 62 12.66 -5.73 -16.76
N SER A 63 12.45 -6.20 -15.53
CA SER A 63 12.93 -7.51 -15.05
C SER A 63 11.89 -8.63 -15.17
N PHE A 64 10.71 -8.36 -15.72
CA PHE A 64 9.69 -9.37 -15.97
C PHE A 64 9.99 -10.12 -17.27
N LYS A 65 9.59 -11.40 -17.31
CA LYS A 65 9.68 -12.25 -18.50
C LYS A 65 8.30 -12.70 -18.90
N PHE A 66 8.03 -12.77 -20.19
CA PHE A 66 6.80 -13.37 -20.70
C PHE A 66 6.63 -14.79 -20.15
N GLU A 67 5.48 -15.08 -19.57
CA GLU A 67 5.11 -16.41 -19.04
C GLU A 67 4.17 -17.13 -20.00
N LYS A 68 3.08 -16.48 -20.41
CA LYS A 68 2.01 -17.08 -21.25
C LYS A 68 1.04 -16.01 -21.77
N MET A 69 0.18 -16.42 -22.71
CA MET A 69 -1.07 -15.71 -22.99
C MET A 69 -2.20 -16.25 -22.10
N GLU A 70 -3.12 -15.40 -21.67
CA GLU A 70 -4.27 -15.79 -20.85
C GLU A 70 -5.46 -14.86 -21.11
N ASP A 71 -6.69 -15.39 -21.04
CA ASP A 71 -7.90 -14.55 -21.10
C ASP A 71 -7.99 -13.69 -19.83
N CYS A 72 -8.13 -12.39 -20.02
CA CYS A 72 -8.32 -11.40 -18.97
C CYS A 72 -9.56 -10.56 -19.31
N LYS A 73 -10.67 -10.80 -18.60
CA LYS A 73 -11.94 -10.05 -18.80
C LYS A 73 -12.44 -10.12 -20.26
N GLY A 74 -12.28 -11.27 -20.94
CA GLY A 74 -12.72 -11.48 -22.32
C GLY A 74 -11.76 -10.93 -23.40
N VAL A 75 -10.57 -10.48 -23.01
CA VAL A 75 -9.51 -10.02 -23.92
C VAL A 75 -8.26 -10.88 -23.72
N GLN A 76 -7.47 -11.08 -24.77
CA GLN A 76 -6.25 -11.87 -24.65
C GLN A 76 -5.09 -11.04 -24.08
N CYS A 77 -4.66 -11.34 -22.87
CA CYS A 77 -3.54 -10.68 -22.20
C CYS A 77 -2.21 -11.43 -22.39
N GLU A 78 -1.12 -10.69 -22.48
CA GLU A 78 0.22 -11.17 -22.17
C GLU A 78 0.40 -11.20 -20.64
N VAL A 79 0.82 -12.33 -20.11
CA VAL A 79 1.17 -12.49 -18.70
C VAL A 79 2.69 -12.44 -18.57
N TRP A 80 3.17 -11.45 -17.84
CA TRP A 80 4.58 -11.22 -17.56
C TRP A 80 4.87 -11.57 -16.11
N LYS A 81 5.97 -12.29 -15.85
CA LYS A 81 6.31 -12.82 -14.54
C LYS A 81 7.70 -12.41 -14.08
N LYS A 82 7.80 -12.11 -12.79
CA LYS A 82 9.06 -11.92 -12.06
C LYS A 82 9.04 -12.73 -10.78
N VAL A 83 10.17 -13.28 -10.39
CA VAL A 83 10.34 -13.97 -9.10
C VAL A 83 11.50 -13.31 -8.37
N THR A 84 11.31 -12.96 -7.10
CA THR A 84 12.37 -12.45 -6.23
C THR A 84 12.48 -13.27 -4.96
N GLU A 85 13.69 -13.39 -4.43
CA GLU A 85 13.99 -14.17 -3.24
C GLU A 85 14.92 -13.37 -2.32
N ALA A 86 14.63 -13.39 -1.02
CA ALA A 86 15.51 -12.86 0.03
C ALA A 86 15.33 -13.66 1.32
N GLY A 87 16.41 -14.29 1.78
CA GLY A 87 16.34 -15.22 2.92
C GLY A 87 15.31 -16.33 2.65
N HIS A 88 14.37 -16.51 3.58
CA HIS A 88 13.29 -17.49 3.43
C HIS A 88 12.09 -16.99 2.63
N LYS A 89 12.11 -15.75 2.11
CA LYS A 89 10.98 -15.15 1.38
C LYS A 89 11.17 -15.32 -0.12
N LYS A 90 10.15 -15.84 -0.80
CA LYS A 90 10.06 -15.95 -2.25
C LYS A 90 8.76 -15.31 -2.72
N ASN A 91 8.85 -14.24 -3.50
CA ASN A 91 7.69 -13.56 -4.06
C ASN A 91 7.62 -13.81 -5.57
N THR A 92 6.45 -14.19 -6.04
CA THR A 92 6.13 -14.29 -7.46
C THR A 92 5.20 -13.15 -7.83
N TYR A 93 5.60 -12.36 -8.81
CA TYR A 93 4.83 -11.25 -9.34
C TYR A 93 4.36 -11.59 -10.74
N ARG A 94 3.13 -11.21 -11.06
CA ARG A 94 2.57 -11.33 -12.41
C ARG A 94 1.89 -10.03 -12.82
N LEU A 95 2.07 -9.63 -14.07
CA LEU A 95 1.46 -8.45 -14.68
C LEU A 95 0.75 -8.88 -15.97
N TRP A 96 -0.55 -8.58 -16.07
CA TRP A 96 -1.37 -8.85 -17.24
C TRP A 96 -1.53 -7.56 -18.03
N VAL A 97 -1.13 -7.60 -19.30
CA VAL A 97 -1.20 -6.44 -20.20
C VAL A 97 -1.82 -6.82 -21.55
N THR A 98 -2.48 -5.86 -22.19
CA THR A 98 -2.85 -5.92 -23.61
C THR A 98 -2.04 -4.90 -24.40
N ARG A 99 -1.65 -5.24 -25.64
CA ARG A 99 -1.05 -4.27 -26.56
C ARG A 99 -2.13 -3.66 -27.44
N GLY A 100 -2.02 -2.37 -27.72
CA GLY A 100 -2.86 -1.75 -28.74
C GLY A 100 -2.43 -2.16 -30.14
N GLU A 101 -3.28 -1.88 -31.12
CA GLU A 101 -3.07 -2.28 -32.52
C GLU A 101 -1.86 -1.56 -33.16
N ALA A 102 -1.62 -0.32 -32.77
CA ALA A 102 -0.49 0.45 -33.27
C ALA A 102 0.82 -0.05 -32.64
N ALA A 103 1.87 -0.20 -33.45
CA ALA A 103 3.18 -0.70 -33.02
C ALA A 103 3.83 0.07 -31.85
N TYR A 104 3.46 1.33 -31.68
CA TYR A 104 3.97 2.22 -30.62
C TYR A 104 2.93 2.55 -29.56
N SER A 105 1.79 1.85 -29.54
CA SER A 105 0.82 2.01 -28.48
C SER A 105 1.41 1.51 -27.15
N PRO A 106 1.25 2.27 -26.05
CA PRO A 106 1.64 1.79 -24.74
C PRO A 106 0.81 0.56 -24.39
N ALA A 107 1.43 -0.40 -23.70
CA ALA A 107 0.71 -1.55 -23.17
C ALA A 107 -0.29 -1.08 -22.11
N THR A 108 -1.51 -1.62 -22.14
CA THR A 108 -2.55 -1.34 -21.14
C THR A 108 -2.48 -2.40 -20.04
N PRO A 109 -2.18 -2.03 -18.79
CA PRO A 109 -2.25 -2.96 -17.66
C PRO A 109 -3.69 -3.28 -17.30
N HIS A 110 -3.96 -4.53 -16.96
CA HIS A 110 -5.27 -4.99 -16.47
C HIS A 110 -5.22 -5.47 -15.03
N ARG A 111 -4.13 -6.16 -14.68
CA ARG A 111 -3.95 -6.76 -13.36
C ARG A 111 -2.48 -6.84 -13.00
N PHE A 112 -2.17 -6.60 -11.74
CA PHE A 112 -0.90 -6.97 -11.12
C PHE A 112 -1.18 -7.89 -9.93
N GLU A 113 -0.43 -8.97 -9.77
CA GLU A 113 -0.58 -9.92 -8.68
C GLU A 113 0.77 -10.17 -8.01
N MET A 114 0.75 -10.28 -6.69
CA MET A 114 1.88 -10.78 -5.89
C MET A 114 1.42 -12.02 -5.13
N GLU A 115 2.21 -13.09 -5.21
CA GLU A 115 2.09 -14.30 -4.39
C GLU A 115 3.38 -14.50 -3.58
N GLY A 116 3.28 -14.37 -2.26
CA GLY A 116 4.38 -14.55 -1.33
C GLY A 116 4.41 -15.95 -0.75
N PHE A 117 5.60 -16.54 -0.70
CA PHE A 117 5.89 -17.85 -0.13
C PHE A 117 7.04 -17.73 0.88
N LYS A 118 6.91 -18.35 2.07
CA LYS A 118 8.03 -18.48 3.01
C LYS A 118 8.49 -19.92 3.04
N SER A 119 9.74 -20.17 2.70
CA SER A 119 10.33 -21.51 2.64
C SER A 119 10.42 -22.18 4.02
N LEU A 120 10.68 -21.42 5.08
CA LEU A 120 10.76 -21.95 6.45
C LEU A 120 9.40 -22.40 7.00
N LEU A 121 8.32 -21.69 6.63
CA LEU A 121 6.95 -22.05 7.01
C LEU A 121 6.35 -23.11 6.08
N GLY A 122 6.92 -23.28 4.88
CA GLY A 122 6.41 -24.20 3.86
C GLY A 122 5.04 -23.80 3.31
N SER A 123 4.64 -22.53 3.45
CA SER A 123 3.31 -22.04 3.07
C SER A 123 3.36 -20.70 2.34
N HIS A 124 2.32 -20.46 1.53
CA HIS A 124 1.99 -19.13 1.05
C HIS A 124 1.53 -18.25 2.22
N ASN A 125 1.99 -17.02 2.28
CA ASN A 125 1.75 -16.13 3.42
C ASN A 125 0.93 -14.91 3.08
N ASP A 126 0.99 -14.49 1.83
CA ASP A 126 0.37 -13.27 1.36
C ASP A 126 0.07 -13.39 -0.12
N LYS A 127 -1.10 -12.91 -0.52
CA LYS A 127 -1.52 -12.83 -1.91
C LYS A 127 -2.42 -11.61 -2.05
N TYR A 128 -2.07 -10.74 -2.99
CA TYR A 128 -2.90 -9.60 -3.34
C TYR A 128 -2.88 -9.37 -4.85
N SER A 129 -3.89 -8.66 -5.34
CA SER A 129 -3.92 -8.16 -6.70
C SER A 129 -4.35 -6.70 -6.76
N ILE A 130 -3.78 -5.96 -7.70
CA ILE A 130 -4.20 -4.61 -8.11
C ILE A 130 -4.90 -4.77 -9.45
N GLU A 131 -6.16 -4.33 -9.52
CA GLU A 131 -6.94 -4.32 -10.76
C GLU A 131 -6.91 -2.91 -11.35
N TYR A 132 -6.47 -2.80 -12.60
CA TYR A 132 -6.45 -1.54 -13.33
C TYR A 132 -7.73 -1.44 -14.17
N SER A 133 -8.62 -0.52 -13.82
CA SER A 133 -9.91 -0.34 -14.50
C SER A 133 -9.86 0.73 -15.59
N GLU A 134 -9.21 1.87 -15.33
CA GLU A 134 -9.21 3.05 -16.20
C GLU A 134 -7.76 3.57 -16.39
N PHE A 135 -6.99 2.92 -17.25
CA PHE A 135 -5.62 3.34 -17.54
C PHE A 135 -5.58 4.34 -18.70
N CYS A 136 -4.89 5.46 -18.50
CA CYS A 136 -4.64 6.48 -19.52
C CYS A 136 -3.21 7.02 -19.39
N THR A 137 -2.55 7.26 -20.51
CA THR A 137 -1.21 7.88 -20.56
C THR A 137 -1.23 9.40 -20.70
N GLN A 138 -2.41 9.99 -20.88
CA GLN A 138 -2.57 11.44 -20.93
C GLN A 138 -2.77 11.98 -19.51
N SER A 139 -2.03 13.02 -19.15
CA SER A 139 -2.13 13.71 -17.87
C SER A 139 -2.22 15.21 -18.09
N GLU A 140 -3.03 15.89 -17.29
CA GLU A 140 -3.01 17.35 -17.23
C GLU A 140 -1.71 17.84 -16.58
N PRO A 141 -1.10 18.97 -17.01
CA PRO A 141 0.18 19.42 -16.47
C PRO A 141 0.17 19.74 -14.96
N ASP A 142 -0.99 20.15 -14.42
CA ASP A 142 -1.15 20.60 -13.04
C ASP A 142 -1.23 19.45 -12.03
N VAL A 143 -1.42 18.19 -12.48
CA VAL A 143 -1.49 17.02 -11.57
C VAL A 143 -0.20 16.80 -10.79
N PHE A 144 0.92 17.33 -11.29
CA PHE A 144 2.23 17.25 -10.66
C PHE A 144 2.60 18.48 -9.81
N THR A 145 1.72 19.47 -9.73
CA THR A 145 1.99 20.71 -8.98
C THR A 145 1.17 20.71 -7.69
N PRO A 146 1.81 20.68 -6.50
CA PRO A 146 1.09 20.85 -5.25
C PRO A 146 0.36 22.20 -5.23
N PRO A 147 -0.90 22.28 -4.77
CA PRO A 147 -1.63 23.54 -4.72
C PRO A 147 -0.96 24.53 -3.76
N ALA A 148 -0.87 25.78 -4.18
CA ALA A 148 -0.30 26.85 -3.39
C ALA A 148 -1.20 27.21 -2.18
N GLY A 149 -0.61 27.85 -1.17
CA GLY A 149 -1.34 28.40 -0.01
C GLY A 149 -1.51 27.45 1.18
N PHE A 150 -1.09 26.19 1.07
CA PHE A 150 -1.03 25.28 2.20
C PHE A 150 0.28 25.42 2.98
N THR A 151 0.19 25.54 4.30
CA THR A 151 1.31 25.25 5.19
C THR A 151 1.26 23.78 5.56
N CYS A 152 2.30 23.03 5.21
CA CYS A 152 2.35 21.60 5.47
C CYS A 152 3.05 21.31 6.80
N GLU A 153 2.44 20.44 7.61
CA GLU A 153 3.00 19.94 8.87
C GLU A 153 3.66 18.57 8.68
N GLU A 154 4.39 18.09 9.69
CA GLU A 154 4.92 16.72 9.65
C GLU A 154 3.79 15.69 9.74
N PHE A 155 4.02 14.52 9.13
CA PHE A 155 3.12 13.38 9.32
C PHE A 155 2.98 13.01 10.80
N PRO A 156 1.79 12.56 11.24
CA PRO A 156 1.55 12.18 12.63
C PRO A 156 2.51 11.09 13.13
N ASP A 157 2.73 11.08 14.44
CA ASP A 157 3.51 10.04 15.10
C ASP A 157 2.86 8.65 14.96
N PRO A 158 3.68 7.58 14.97
CA PRO A 158 5.12 7.60 15.26
C PRO A 158 6.01 7.87 14.03
N PRO A 159 7.23 8.45 14.21
CA PRO A 159 8.10 8.83 13.10
C PRO A 159 8.45 7.70 12.13
N GLU A 160 8.62 6.49 12.65
CA GLU A 160 8.89 5.29 11.86
C GLU A 160 7.77 4.91 10.89
N GLU A 161 6.52 5.34 11.11
CA GLU A 161 5.38 5.02 10.24
C GLU A 161 5.14 6.06 9.13
N ARG A 162 5.85 7.21 9.17
CA ARG A 162 5.58 8.36 8.28
C ARG A 162 5.65 8.00 6.80
N GLN A 163 6.61 7.16 6.40
CA GLN A 163 6.74 6.70 5.01
C GLN A 163 5.51 5.91 4.52
N ILE A 164 4.91 5.06 5.36
CA ILE A 164 3.68 4.33 5.00
C ILE A 164 2.47 5.26 4.99
N LEU A 165 2.42 6.23 5.89
CA LEU A 165 1.34 7.22 5.91
C LEU A 165 1.38 8.13 4.68
N ALA A 166 2.57 8.46 4.21
CA ALA A 166 2.84 9.29 3.04
C ALA A 166 2.60 8.54 1.73
N ASN A 167 3.15 7.32 1.61
CA ASN A 167 3.03 6.51 0.40
C ASN A 167 2.70 5.03 0.73
N PRO A 168 1.44 4.72 1.07
CA PRO A 168 1.04 3.34 1.37
C PRO A 168 1.05 2.42 0.15
N PHE A 169 1.00 2.99 -1.06
CA PHE A 169 0.89 2.21 -2.30
C PHE A 169 2.22 1.54 -2.69
N ARG A 170 3.37 2.13 -2.28
CA ARG A 170 4.72 1.58 -2.49
C ARG A 170 4.89 0.14 -2.05
N ASP A 171 4.28 -0.26 -0.95
CA ASP A 171 4.38 -1.63 -0.43
C ASP A 171 3.68 -2.67 -1.30
N TYR A 172 2.79 -2.24 -2.22
CA TYR A 172 2.02 -3.11 -3.10
C TYR A 172 2.54 -3.14 -4.53
N VAL A 173 3.18 -2.08 -5.03
CA VAL A 173 3.74 -2.07 -6.40
C VAL A 173 5.22 -2.40 -6.46
N ASN A 174 5.96 -2.22 -5.37
CA ASN A 174 7.38 -2.55 -5.36
C ASN A 174 7.58 -4.08 -5.46
N THR A 175 8.47 -4.49 -6.35
CA THR A 175 8.81 -5.90 -6.57
C THR A 175 9.95 -6.42 -5.69
N HIS A 176 10.24 -5.72 -4.59
CA HIS A 176 11.22 -6.12 -3.59
C HIS A 176 10.61 -7.02 -2.50
N PRO A 177 11.29 -8.09 -2.07
CA PRO A 177 10.74 -9.01 -1.06
C PRO A 177 10.61 -8.42 0.34
N VAL A 178 11.32 -7.32 0.64
CA VAL A 178 11.25 -6.60 1.92
C VAL A 178 10.65 -5.20 1.71
N CYS A 179 9.36 -5.05 1.97
CA CYS A 179 8.66 -3.76 1.90
C CYS A 179 8.85 -2.92 3.18
N HIS A 180 8.30 -1.71 3.21
CA HIS A 180 8.40 -0.85 4.40
C HIS A 180 7.72 -1.49 5.61
N ALA A 181 6.54 -2.08 5.47
CA ALA A 181 5.86 -2.76 6.58
C ALA A 181 6.73 -3.85 7.25
N HIS A 182 7.64 -4.50 6.51
CA HIS A 182 8.59 -5.44 7.10
C HIS A 182 9.59 -4.77 8.03
N ARG A 183 10.07 -3.58 7.67
CA ARG A 183 11.02 -2.81 8.49
C ARG A 183 10.42 -2.39 9.83
N MET A 184 9.08 -2.31 9.91
CA MET A 184 8.34 -2.00 11.14
C MET A 184 8.36 -3.10 12.19
N PHE A 185 8.76 -4.32 11.83
CA PHE A 185 8.79 -5.42 12.79
C PHE A 185 9.89 -5.26 13.83
N SER A 186 11.05 -4.71 13.47
CA SER A 186 12.14 -4.48 14.45
C SER A 186 11.75 -3.45 15.52
N PRO A 187 11.26 -2.23 15.18
CA PRO A 187 10.74 -1.29 16.17
C PRO A 187 9.59 -1.86 17.01
N PHE A 188 8.70 -2.65 16.41
CA PHE A 188 7.64 -3.35 17.15
C PHE A 188 8.20 -4.28 18.22
N LYS A 189 9.20 -5.10 17.87
CA LYS A 189 9.83 -6.02 18.82
C LYS A 189 10.50 -5.28 19.96
N GLU A 190 11.21 -4.18 19.67
CA GLU A 190 11.86 -3.35 20.69
C GLU A 190 10.82 -2.72 21.62
N LYS A 191 9.79 -2.08 21.06
CA LYS A 191 8.73 -1.41 21.82
C LYS A 191 7.99 -2.34 22.79
N PHE A 192 7.79 -3.60 22.42
CA PHE A 192 7.06 -4.59 23.22
C PHE A 192 7.93 -5.70 23.80
N ASN A 193 9.25 -5.52 23.78
CA ASN A 193 10.26 -6.45 24.27
C ASN A 193 10.00 -7.92 23.82
N ARG A 194 9.78 -8.10 22.52
CA ARG A 194 9.47 -9.41 21.92
C ARG A 194 10.73 -10.25 21.76
N GLN A 195 10.65 -11.47 22.27
CA GLN A 195 11.60 -12.55 22.04
C GLN A 195 10.82 -13.77 21.56
N TYR A 196 11.33 -14.46 20.56
CA TYR A 196 10.71 -15.65 19.99
C TYR A 196 11.65 -16.84 20.15
N GLU A 197 11.10 -18.02 20.40
CA GLU A 197 11.84 -19.21 20.81
C GLU A 197 12.65 -19.84 19.65
N SER A 198 12.24 -19.56 18.40
CA SER A 198 12.88 -20.09 17.20
C SER A 198 12.72 -19.15 16.02
N GLU A 199 13.56 -19.34 14.99
CA GLU A 199 13.43 -18.61 13.73
C GLU A 199 12.07 -18.88 13.06
N LYS A 200 11.56 -20.10 13.19
CA LYS A 200 10.24 -20.45 12.68
C LYS A 200 9.14 -19.65 13.38
N GLU A 201 9.17 -19.56 14.71
CA GLU A 201 8.22 -18.73 15.44
C GLU A 201 8.38 -17.26 15.04
N HIS A 202 9.60 -16.74 14.98
CA HIS A 202 9.84 -15.36 14.56
C HIS A 202 9.18 -15.08 13.20
N GLU A 203 9.35 -15.96 12.22
CA GLU A 203 8.73 -15.79 10.90
C GLU A 203 7.19 -15.85 10.92
N GLU A 204 6.61 -16.73 11.74
CA GLU A 204 5.16 -16.80 11.95
C GLU A 204 4.64 -15.49 12.55
N ARG A 205 5.35 -14.96 13.55
CA ARG A 205 5.00 -13.73 14.29
C ARG A 205 5.18 -12.49 13.41
N GLU A 206 6.24 -12.43 12.61
CA GLU A 206 6.44 -11.39 11.60
C GLU A 206 5.28 -11.38 10.60
N ASN A 207 4.88 -12.54 10.10
CA ASN A 207 3.76 -12.64 9.16
C ASN A 207 2.45 -12.13 9.78
N LEU A 208 2.15 -12.55 11.01
CA LEU A 208 0.97 -12.06 11.74
C LEU A 208 1.01 -10.54 11.96
N PHE A 209 2.18 -10.02 12.34
CA PHE A 209 2.40 -8.59 12.49
C PHE A 209 2.11 -7.83 11.20
N LEU A 210 2.65 -8.28 10.05
CA LEU A 210 2.43 -7.64 8.75
C LEU A 210 0.95 -7.56 8.38
N HIS A 211 0.20 -8.64 8.61
CA HIS A 211 -1.25 -8.68 8.37
C HIS A 211 -2.00 -7.68 9.26
N THR A 212 -1.69 -7.67 10.57
CA THR A 212 -2.29 -6.70 11.50
C THR A 212 -1.91 -5.27 11.14
N PHE A 213 -0.66 -5.05 10.73
CA PHE A 213 -0.13 -3.75 10.39
C PHE A 213 -0.85 -3.15 9.17
N ARG A 214 -0.99 -3.94 8.10
CA ARG A 214 -1.76 -3.54 6.92
C ARG A 214 -3.23 -3.32 7.25
N PHE A 215 -3.83 -4.18 8.08
CA PHE A 215 -5.21 -4.00 8.54
C PHE A 215 -5.38 -2.65 9.26
N VAL A 216 -4.50 -2.31 10.21
CA VAL A 216 -4.57 -1.06 10.97
C VAL A 216 -4.54 0.15 10.04
N HIS A 217 -3.54 0.23 9.16
CA HIS A 217 -3.43 1.37 8.25
C HIS A 217 -4.55 1.39 7.20
N SER A 218 -5.03 0.24 6.74
CA SER A 218 -6.16 0.20 5.80
C SER A 218 -7.46 0.67 6.44
N ASN A 219 -7.73 0.29 7.69
CA ASN A 219 -8.90 0.77 8.41
C ASN A 219 -8.82 2.26 8.69
N ASN A 220 -7.65 2.76 9.11
CA ASN A 220 -7.49 4.19 9.38
C ASN A 220 -7.63 5.04 8.11
N ARG A 221 -7.16 4.54 6.96
CA ARG A 221 -7.37 5.20 5.65
C ARG A 221 -8.82 5.24 5.20
N ALA A 222 -9.68 4.35 5.71
CA ALA A 222 -11.10 4.34 5.35
C ALA A 222 -11.89 5.53 5.91
N GLY A 223 -11.27 6.38 6.74
CA GLY A 223 -11.92 7.57 7.28
C GLY A 223 -13.12 7.22 8.17
N LEU A 224 -12.98 6.19 8.99
CA LEU A 224 -14.01 5.84 9.97
C LEU A 224 -14.02 6.87 11.12
N THR A 225 -15.10 6.91 11.89
CA THR A 225 -15.21 7.77 13.09
C THR A 225 -14.26 7.35 14.23
N TYR A 226 -13.51 6.27 14.04
CA TYR A 226 -12.51 5.76 14.97
C TYR A 226 -11.26 5.38 14.19
N SER A 227 -10.14 5.38 14.90
CA SER A 227 -8.88 4.82 14.44
C SER A 227 -8.48 3.62 15.31
N VAL A 228 -7.71 2.72 14.71
CA VAL A 228 -7.07 1.59 15.40
C VAL A 228 -5.56 1.80 15.35
N GLY A 229 -4.82 1.15 16.25
CA GLY A 229 -3.36 1.29 16.33
C GLY A 229 -2.66 -0.03 16.60
N ILE A 230 -1.37 -0.09 16.27
CA ILE A 230 -0.51 -1.22 16.60
C ILE A 230 -0.36 -1.32 18.11
N ASN A 231 -0.60 -2.51 18.65
CA ASN A 231 -0.47 -2.81 20.06
C ASN A 231 0.30 -4.12 20.26
N HIS A 232 0.52 -4.50 21.52
CA HIS A 232 1.26 -5.71 21.87
C HIS A 232 0.60 -7.02 21.38
N PHE A 233 -0.60 -7.02 20.82
CA PHE A 233 -1.20 -8.22 20.22
C PHE A 233 -1.01 -8.32 18.71
N ALA A 234 -0.27 -7.39 18.08
CA ALA A 234 -0.19 -7.33 16.62
C ALA A 234 0.44 -8.57 15.96
N ASP A 235 1.29 -9.30 16.67
CA ASP A 235 1.94 -10.54 16.25
C ASP A 235 1.20 -11.82 16.68
N LYS A 236 -0.07 -11.71 17.10
CA LYS A 236 -0.86 -12.82 17.68
C LYS A 236 -2.18 -13.03 16.93
N LYS A 237 -2.54 -14.30 16.68
CA LYS A 237 -3.81 -14.68 16.01
C LYS A 237 -4.72 -15.53 16.89
N LYS A 238 -4.37 -16.81 17.09
CA LYS A 238 -5.22 -17.80 17.78
C LYS A 238 -5.31 -17.55 19.29
N GLU A 239 -4.25 -17.03 19.88
CA GLU A 239 -4.23 -16.62 21.29
C GLU A 239 -5.26 -15.52 21.56
N LEU A 240 -5.54 -14.65 20.59
CA LEU A 240 -6.48 -13.55 20.74
C LEU A 240 -7.89 -14.06 21.07
N ALA A 241 -8.38 -15.08 20.36
CA ALA A 241 -9.68 -15.69 20.65
C ALA A 241 -9.73 -16.27 22.06
N ARG A 242 -8.62 -16.84 22.56
CA ARG A 242 -8.54 -17.34 23.94
C ARG A 242 -8.50 -16.19 24.96
N MET A 243 -7.80 -15.09 24.65
CA MET A 243 -7.67 -13.91 25.52
C MET A 243 -8.94 -13.03 25.51
N THR A 244 -9.73 -13.03 24.43
CA THR A 244 -11.00 -12.30 24.31
C THR A 244 -12.22 -13.13 24.71
N GLY A 245 -12.02 -14.33 25.26
CA GLY A 245 -13.11 -15.21 25.69
C GLY A 245 -13.97 -15.76 24.54
N GLY A 246 -13.42 -15.89 23.33
CA GLY A 246 -14.11 -16.44 22.15
C GLY A 246 -14.94 -15.42 21.37
N LEU A 247 -14.87 -14.14 21.72
CA LEU A 247 -15.54 -13.07 20.96
C LEU A 247 -14.84 -12.87 19.61
N HIS A 248 -15.36 -13.51 18.56
CA HIS A 248 -15.00 -13.18 17.19
C HIS A 248 -15.59 -11.82 16.79
N PRO A 249 -14.87 -11.00 15.99
CA PRO A 249 -15.48 -9.84 15.35
C PRO A 249 -16.74 -10.31 14.60
N LYS A 250 -17.90 -9.74 14.93
CA LYS A 250 -19.16 -10.06 14.23
C LYS A 250 -18.93 -9.81 12.75
N LYS A 251 -19.02 -10.85 11.92
CA LYS A 251 -19.07 -10.69 10.46
C LYS A 251 -20.20 -9.69 10.20
N LYS A 252 -19.91 -8.60 9.48
CA LYS A 252 -20.98 -7.72 8.97
C LYS A 252 -21.92 -8.63 8.20
N LYS A 253 -23.19 -8.68 8.62
CA LYS A 253 -24.23 -9.26 7.78
C LYS A 253 -24.21 -8.43 6.49
N GLU A 254 -23.92 -9.07 5.37
CA GLU A 254 -24.26 -8.48 4.08
C GLU A 254 -25.76 -8.20 4.14
N ASP A 255 -26.12 -6.93 3.99
CA ASP A 255 -27.50 -6.50 3.94
C ASP A 255 -28.14 -7.15 2.71
N ALA A 256 -28.83 -8.25 2.93
CA ALA A 256 -29.72 -8.82 1.94
C ALA A 256 -30.87 -7.84 1.74
N LYS A 257 -30.85 -7.13 0.62
CA LYS A 257 -32.05 -6.58 0.01
C LYS A 257 -31.95 -6.62 -1.50
#